data_AF-A0A952FRB4-F1
#
_entry.id   AF-A0A952FRB4-F1
#
_cell.length_a   1.000
_cell.length_b   1.000
_cell.length_c   1.000
_cell.angle_alpha   90.00
_cell.angle_beta   90.00
_cell.angle_gamma   90.00
#
_symmetry.space_group_name_H-M   'P 1'
#
loop_
_entity.id
_entity.type
_entity.pdbx_description
1 polymer ?
#
loop_
_entity_poly.entity_id
_entity_poly.type
_entity_poly.pdbx_seq_one_letter_code
_entity_poly.pdbx_strand_id
1 'polypeptide(L)'
;NAWGFTPGGQPVPEMISAFARAYQAVRPLSEAEIAALPLFARGSAMRFTLTRLYDLLNHDPSWVVKPKDPEAFYRRLEYHRAIDDGHSYFAA
;
A
#
# COMPACT_ATOMS: atom_id res chain seq x y z
N ASN A 1 1.81 1.03 0.73
CA ASN A 1 2.46 -0.27 1.09
C ASN A 1 2.85 -1.05 -0.17
N ALA A 2 4.00 -1.73 -0.13
CA ALA A 2 4.58 -2.37 -1.32
C ALA A 2 4.14 -3.82 -1.52
N TRP A 3 3.69 -4.50 -0.46
CA TRP A 3 3.52 -5.95 -0.38
C TRP A 3 2.07 -6.35 -0.71
N GLY A 4 1.90 -7.48 -1.39
CA GLY A 4 0.58 -8.03 -1.72
C GLY A 4 -0.20 -7.24 -2.78
N PHE A 5 0.51 -6.56 -3.69
CA PHE A 5 -0.10 -5.91 -4.85
C PHE A 5 0.69 -6.23 -6.12
N THR A 6 -0.02 -6.35 -7.24
CA THR A 6 0.61 -6.45 -8.57
C THR A 6 1.33 -5.13 -8.93
N PRO A 7 2.19 -5.14 -9.97
CA PRO A 7 2.77 -3.90 -10.50
C PRO A 7 1.73 -2.84 -10.89
N GLY A 8 0.54 -3.28 -11.35
CA GLY A 8 -0.58 -2.41 -11.74
C GLY A 8 -1.45 -1.92 -10.57
N GLY A 9 -1.14 -2.31 -9.33
CA GLY A 9 -1.82 -1.83 -8.12
C GLY A 9 -3.04 -2.67 -7.67
N GLN A 10 -3.30 -3.81 -8.31
CA GLN A 10 -4.37 -4.71 -7.90
C GLN A 10 -3.97 -5.48 -6.63
N PRO A 11 -4.88 -5.65 -5.65
CA PRO A 11 -4.59 -6.40 -4.44
C PRO A 11 -4.43 -7.89 -4.72
N VAL A 12 -3.57 -8.54 -3.95
CA VAL A 12 -3.44 -9.99 -3.85
C VAL A 12 -3.72 -10.36 -2.39
N PRO A 13 -5.00 -10.56 -2.00
CA PRO A 13 -5.42 -10.68 -0.60
C PRO A 13 -4.65 -11.75 0.19
N GLU A 14 -4.41 -12.90 -0.43
CA GLU A 14 -3.62 -14.01 0.09
C GLU A 14 -2.23 -13.55 0.59
N MET A 15 -1.54 -12.73 -0.20
CA MET A 15 -0.20 -12.22 0.13
C MET A 15 -0.26 -11.13 1.20
N ILE A 16 -1.29 -10.30 1.19
CA ILE A 16 -1.51 -9.27 2.22
C ILE A 16 -1.72 -9.96 3.57
N SER A 17 -2.62 -10.94 3.61
CA SER A 17 -2.94 -11.75 4.80
C SER A 17 -1.74 -12.54 5.30
N ALA A 18 -1.02 -13.21 4.40
CA ALA A 18 0.19 -13.94 4.75
C ALA A 18 1.25 -13.02 5.37
N PHE A 19 1.47 -11.82 4.81
CA PHE A 19 2.43 -10.86 5.36
C PHE A 19 2.00 -10.37 6.75
N ALA A 20 0.74 -9.98 6.91
CA ALA A 20 0.22 -9.49 8.18
C ALA A 20 0.31 -10.55 9.29
N ARG A 21 -0.10 -11.79 8.99
CA ARG A 21 0.00 -12.92 9.93
C ARG A 21 1.44 -13.27 10.28
N ALA A 22 2.35 -13.28 9.31
CA ALA A 22 3.76 -13.56 9.55
C ALA A 22 4.42 -12.49 10.44
N TYR A 23 4.07 -11.21 10.24
CA TYR A 23 4.53 -10.14 11.12
C TYR A 23 4.00 -10.32 12.55
N GLN A 24 2.70 -10.58 12.69
CA GLN A 24 2.02 -10.78 13.98
C GLN A 24 2.62 -11.94 14.79
N ALA A 25 3.05 -13.02 14.13
CA ALA A 25 3.65 -14.20 14.77
C ALA A 25 4.99 -13.90 15.46
N VAL A 26 5.74 -12.89 14.98
CA VAL A 26 7.03 -12.49 15.55
C VAL A 26 6.87 -11.32 16.53
N ARG A 27 6.08 -10.32 16.14
CA ARG A 27 5.74 -9.16 16.97
C ARG A 27 4.24 -8.94 16.96
N PRO A 28 3.53 -9.35 18.03
CA PRO A 28 2.11 -9.10 18.14
C PRO A 28 1.82 -7.59 18.15
N LEU A 29 0.99 -7.15 17.21
CA LEU A 29 0.38 -5.84 17.21
C LEU A 29 -0.73 -5.80 18.26
N SER A 30 -0.79 -4.70 19.01
CA SER A 30 -1.91 -4.36 19.87
C SER A 30 -3.17 -4.06 19.07
N GLU A 31 -4.32 -4.13 19.72
CA GLU A 31 -5.61 -3.74 19.12
C GLU A 31 -5.59 -2.30 18.58
N ALA A 32 -4.93 -1.37 19.29
CA ALA A 32 -4.78 0.00 18.85
C ALA A 32 -3.93 0.12 17.57
N GLU A 33 -2.87 -0.67 17.44
CA GLU A 33 -2.07 -0.74 16.21
C GLU A 33 -2.88 -1.31 15.06
N ILE A 34 -3.62 -2.41 15.27
CA ILE A 34 -4.46 -3.05 14.26
C ILE A 34 -5.54 -2.07 13.78
N ALA A 35 -6.25 -1.41 14.70
CA ALA A 35 -7.26 -0.41 14.37
C ALA A 35 -6.69 0.78 13.57
N ALA A 36 -5.43 1.15 13.79
CA ALA A 36 -4.77 2.22 13.06
C ALA A 36 -4.19 1.79 11.68
N LEU A 37 -4.07 0.49 11.41
CA LEU A 37 -3.47 -0.03 10.17
C LEU A 37 -4.12 0.53 8.89
N PRO A 38 -5.47 0.56 8.74
CA PRO A 38 -6.09 1.12 7.54
C PRO A 38 -5.69 2.57 7.29
N LEU A 39 -5.64 3.40 8.35
CA LEU A 39 -5.23 4.79 8.25
C LEU A 39 -3.78 4.94 7.77
N PHE A 40 -2.86 4.18 8.37
CA PHE A 40 -1.45 4.20 7.93
C PHE A 40 -1.26 3.63 6.53
N ALA A 41 -2.02 2.60 6.15
CA ALA A 41 -1.98 2.04 4.81
C ALA A 41 -2.42 3.06 3.76
N ARG A 42 -3.54 3.77 4.00
CA ARG A 42 -4.02 4.89 3.18
C ARG A 42 -2.97 6.00 3.09
N GLY A 43 -2.44 6.47 4.21
CA GLY A 43 -1.40 7.51 4.25
C GLY A 43 -0.14 7.11 3.47
N SER A 44 0.30 5.86 3.61
CA SER A 44 1.44 5.34 2.85
C SER A 44 1.16 5.31 1.34
N ALA A 45 -0.04 4.89 0.92
CA ALA A 45 -0.42 4.83 -0.47
C ALA A 45 -0.48 6.23 -1.08
N MET A 46 -1.13 7.18 -0.39
CA MET A 46 -1.18 8.59 -0.76
C MET A 46 0.22 9.18 -0.94
N ARG A 47 1.14 8.97 0.02
CA ARG A 47 2.52 9.45 -0.08
C ARG A 47 3.18 8.98 -1.38
N PHE A 48 3.11 7.68 -1.68
CA PHE A 48 3.74 7.12 -2.88
C PHE A 48 3.08 7.57 -4.18
N THR A 49 1.74 7.72 -4.20
CA THR A 49 1.01 8.29 -5.34
C THR A 49 1.51 9.70 -5.64
N LEU A 50 1.57 10.55 -4.61
CA LEU A 50 1.99 11.96 -4.76
C LEU A 50 3.44 12.09 -5.22
N THR A 51 4.37 11.31 -4.65
CA THR A 51 5.77 11.36 -5.08
C THR A 51 5.95 10.87 -6.51
N ARG A 52 5.25 9.80 -6.92
CA ARG A 52 5.32 9.33 -8.31
C ARG A 52 4.67 10.29 -9.30
N LEU A 53 3.56 10.91 -8.90
CA LEU A 53 2.92 11.93 -9.70
C LEU A 53 3.85 13.13 -9.88
N TYR A 54 4.51 13.56 -8.80
CA TYR A 54 5.52 14.61 -8.87
C TYR A 54 6.65 14.23 -9.83
N ASP A 55 7.23 13.03 -9.70
CA ASP A 55 8.30 12.57 -10.59
C ASP A 55 7.85 12.53 -12.05
N LEU A 56 6.60 12.13 -12.32
CA LEU A 56 6.03 12.08 -13.67
C LEU A 56 5.84 13.48 -14.27
N LEU A 57 5.32 14.43 -13.48
CA LEU A 57 5.05 15.80 -13.93
C LEU A 57 6.34 16.62 -14.14
N ASN A 58 7.39 16.32 -13.37
CA ASN A 58 8.64 17.06 -13.37
C ASN A 58 9.78 16.29 -14.07
N HIS A 59 9.45 15.26 -14.84
CA HIS A 59 10.47 14.45 -15.51
C HIS A 59 11.18 15.24 -16.62
N ASP A 60 12.50 15.34 -16.51
CA ASP A 60 13.35 15.80 -17.60
C ASP A 60 13.64 14.62 -18.55
N PRO A 61 13.33 14.74 -19.86
CA PRO A 61 13.58 13.69 -20.85
C PRO A 61 15.05 13.26 -20.98
N SER A 62 16.00 14.07 -20.52
CA SER A 62 17.43 13.73 -20.51
C SER A 62 17.81 12.74 -19.42
N TRP A 63 16.93 12.51 -18.42
CA TRP A 63 17.23 11.61 -17.32
C TRP A 63 17.08 10.14 -17.73
N VAL A 64 18.01 9.31 -17.27
CA VAL A 64 18.01 7.86 -17.52
C VAL A 64 16.89 7.14 -16.77
N VAL A 65 16.42 7.71 -15.65
CA VAL A 65 15.38 7.12 -14.80
C VAL A 65 14.00 7.43 -15.37
N LYS A 66 13.26 6.38 -15.74
CA LYS A 66 11.86 6.51 -16.14
C LYS A 66 10.96 6.69 -14.92
N PRO A 67 10.07 7.70 -14.92
CA PRO A 67 9.02 7.83 -13.91
C PRO A 67 8.16 6.57 -13.84
N LYS A 68 7.73 6.20 -12.64
CA LYS A 68 6.85 5.06 -12.41
C LYS A 68 5.40 5.53 -12.44
N ASP A 69 4.50 4.67 -12.93
CA ASP A 69 3.07 4.95 -12.95
C ASP A 69 2.54 5.26 -11.52
N PRO A 70 1.96 6.46 -11.28
CA PRO A 70 1.34 6.82 -10.01
C PRO A 70 0.02 6.07 -9.76
N GLU A 71 -0.70 5.67 -10.82
CA GLU A 71 -2.00 4.99 -10.73
C GLU A 71 -1.90 3.67 -9.95
N ALA A 72 -0.75 2.99 -10.06
CA ALA A 72 -0.46 1.78 -9.32
C ALA A 72 -0.53 1.94 -7.79
N PHE A 73 -0.31 3.15 -7.24
CA PHE A 73 -0.49 3.42 -5.81
C PHE A 73 -1.85 4.06 -5.50
N TYR A 74 -2.45 4.76 -6.46
CA TYR A 74 -3.82 5.23 -6.34
C TYR A 74 -4.81 4.07 -6.17
N ARG A 75 -4.68 2.99 -6.96
CA ARG A 75 -5.50 1.78 -6.79
C ARG A 75 -5.30 1.08 -5.44
N ARG A 76 -4.09 1.14 -4.89
CA ARG A 76 -3.81 0.64 -3.52
C ARG A 76 -4.53 1.49 -2.47
N LEU A 77 -4.55 2.81 -2.67
CA LEU A 77 -5.30 3.71 -1.80
C LEU A 77 -6.79 3.36 -1.81
N GLU A 78 -7.38 3.17 -2.98
CA GLU A 78 -8.79 2.77 -3.11
C GLU A 78 -9.08 1.44 -2.41
N TYR A 79 -8.20 0.44 -2.53
CA TYR A 79 -8.31 -0.80 -1.76
C TYR A 79 -8.31 -0.55 -0.24
N HIS A 80 -7.38 0.25 0.28
CA HIS A 80 -7.32 0.53 1.74
C HIS A 80 -8.46 1.41 2.22
N ARG A 81 -9.09 2.20 1.35
CA ARG A 81 -10.28 2.98 1.68
C ARG A 81 -11.52 2.11 1.88
N ALA A 82 -11.58 0.96 1.20
CA ALA A 82 -12.66 -0.01 1.35
C ALA A 82 -12.52 -0.90 2.60
N ILE A 83 -11.41 -0.78 3.35
CA ILE A 83 -11.17 -1.53 4.59
C ILE A 83 -11.52 -0.64 5.79
N ASP A 84 -12.57 -1.01 6.51
CA ASP A 84 -13.05 -0.30 7.71
C ASP A 84 -12.50 -0.89 9.02
N ASP A 85 -12.09 -2.17 9.00
CA ASP A 85 -11.50 -2.86 10.15
C ASP A 85 -10.10 -3.40 9.80
N GLY A 86 -9.12 -3.10 10.65
CA GLY A 86 -7.75 -3.59 10.51
C GLY A 86 -7.62 -5.11 10.53
N HIS A 87 -8.57 -5.82 11.15
CA HIS A 87 -8.58 -7.28 11.17
C HIS A 87 -8.76 -7.89 9.78
N SER A 88 -9.37 -7.16 8.84
CA SER A 88 -9.51 -7.62 7.44
C SER A 88 -8.16 -7.82 6.75
N TYR A 89 -7.08 -7.19 7.20
CA TYR A 89 -5.73 -7.46 6.68
C TYR A 89 -5.21 -8.85 7.05
N PHE A 90 -5.81 -9.52 8.03
CA PHE A 90 -5.44 -10.86 8.49
C PHE A 90 -6.44 -11.92 8.02
N ALA A 91 -7.54 -11.53 7.38
CA ALA A 91 -8.48 -12.45 6.76
C ALA A 91 -7.97 -12.82 5.36
N ALA A 92 -8.00 -14.12 5.04
CA ALA A 92 -7.75 -14.62 3.68
C ALA A 92 -9.10 -14.94 3.05
#